data_AF-A0A956FIX6-F1
#
_entry.id   AF-A0A956FIX6-F1
#
_cell.length_a   1.000
_cell.length_b   1.000
_cell.length_c   1.000
_cell.angle_alpha   90.00
_cell.angle_beta   90.00
_cell.angle_gamma   90.00
#
_symmetry.space_group_name_H-M   'P 1'
#
loop_
_entity.id
_entity.type
_entity.pdbx_description
1 polymer ?
#
loop_
_entity_poly.entity_id
_entity_poly.type
_entity_poly.pdbx_seq_one_letter_code
_entity_poly.pdbx_strand_id
1 'polypeptide(L)'
;MKKWVGWVLLVLSLYVTYEGWRNSQPEAATETQSRAVACEGREGCTVEGAKPVKVRTDFMGRDYEWTTSAGPIAVACRRAYLFQGAWRCSAREGAQ
;
A
#
# COMPACT_ATOMS: atom_id res chain seq x y z
N MET A 1 -13.48 -35.61 -17.81
CA MET A 1 -13.68 -34.24 -17.30
C MET A 1 -12.88 -33.89 -16.03
N LYS A 2 -11.90 -34.69 -15.57
CA LYS A 2 -11.22 -34.48 -14.26
C LYS A 2 -9.83 -33.81 -14.32
N LYS A 3 -9.09 -33.94 -15.42
CA LYS A 3 -7.71 -33.40 -15.54
C LYS A 3 -7.66 -31.87 -15.73
N TRP A 4 -8.63 -31.32 -16.44
CA TRP A 4 -8.71 -29.89 -16.79
C TRP A 4 -8.94 -29.01 -15.56
N VAL A 5 -9.76 -29.47 -14.60
CA VAL A 5 -10.02 -28.76 -13.34
C VAL A 5 -8.73 -28.59 -12.53
N GLY A 6 -7.89 -29.64 -12.46
CA GLY A 6 -6.60 -29.56 -11.77
C GLY A 6 -5.65 -28.54 -12.41
N TRP A 7 -5.57 -28.52 -13.74
CA TRP A 7 -4.78 -27.53 -14.47
C TRP A 7 -5.30 -26.10 -14.27
N VAL A 8 -6.62 -25.89 -14.31
CA VAL A 8 -7.23 -24.58 -14.05
C VAL A 8 -6.92 -24.10 -12.64
N LEU A 9 -7.05 -24.97 -11.63
CA LEU A 9 -6.71 -24.62 -10.25
C LEU A 9 -5.23 -24.29 -10.07
N LEU A 10 -4.34 -25.02 -10.73
CA LEU A 10 -2.90 -24.75 -10.72
C LEU A 10 -2.58 -23.38 -11.36
N VAL A 11 -3.19 -23.06 -12.49
CA VAL A 11 -2.99 -21.76 -13.15
C VAL A 11 -3.50 -20.62 -12.26
N LEU A 12 -4.67 -20.79 -11.63
CA LEU A 12 -5.23 -19.79 -10.72
C LEU A 12 -4.36 -19.60 -9.47
N SER A 13 -3.82 -20.67 -8.88
CA SER A 13 -2.97 -20.56 -7.70
C SER A 13 -1.64 -19.88 -8.01
N LEU A 14 -1.02 -20.21 -9.14
CA LEU A 14 0.17 -19.51 -9.63
C LEU A 14 -0.10 -18.03 -9.86
N TYR A 15 -1.25 -17.70 -10.45
CA TYR A 15 -1.66 -16.32 -10.70
C TYR A 15 -1.82 -15.50 -9.40
N VAL A 16 -2.56 -16.03 -8.42
CA VAL A 16 -2.74 -15.34 -7.12
C VAL A 16 -1.41 -15.17 -6.38
N THR A 17 -0.55 -16.19 -6.42
CA THR A 17 0.79 -16.12 -5.81
C THR A 17 1.64 -15.04 -6.46
N TYR A 18 1.61 -14.95 -7.79
CA TYR A 18 2.35 -13.94 -8.54
C TYR A 18 1.89 -12.52 -8.20
N GLU A 19 0.58 -12.26 -8.17
CA GLU A 19 0.04 -10.94 -7.83
C GLU A 19 0.32 -10.58 -6.36
N GLY A 20 0.25 -11.55 -5.45
CA GLY A 20 0.64 -11.37 -4.05
C GLY A 20 2.11 -10.97 -3.90
N TRP A 21 3.00 -11.70 -4.57
CA TRP A 21 4.43 -11.38 -4.60
C TRP A 21 4.67 -9.98 -5.18
N ARG A 22 4.06 -9.66 -6.32
CA ARG A 22 4.17 -8.35 -6.98
C ARG A 22 3.68 -7.21 -6.08
N ASN A 23 2.56 -7.37 -5.37
CA ASN A 23 2.05 -6.34 -4.46
C ASN A 23 2.95 -6.13 -3.23
N SER A 24 3.72 -7.15 -2.83
CA SER A 24 4.70 -7.05 -1.74
C SER A 24 6.01 -6.33 -2.12
N GLN A 25 6.30 -6.14 -3.41
CA GLN A 25 7.54 -5.50 -3.87
C GLN A 25 7.52 -3.97 -3.68
N PRO A 26 8.58 -3.32 -3.17
CA PRO A 26 8.62 -1.86 -3.01
C PRO A 26 8.27 -1.10 -4.31
N GLU A 27 7.44 -0.07 -4.22
CA GLU A 27 6.93 0.69 -5.37
C GLU A 27 7.00 2.18 -5.06
N ALA A 28 7.90 2.90 -5.72
CA ALA A 28 8.16 4.33 -5.46
C ALA A 28 6.91 5.21 -5.69
N ALA A 29 6.01 4.79 -6.58
CA ALA A 29 4.75 5.49 -6.83
C ALA A 29 3.86 5.55 -5.58
N THR A 30 3.75 4.46 -4.82
CA THR A 30 2.95 4.42 -3.59
C THR A 30 3.52 5.28 -2.48
N GLU A 31 4.84 5.39 -2.40
CA GLU A 31 5.51 6.27 -1.43
C GLU A 31 5.29 7.74 -1.77
N THR A 32 5.40 8.11 -3.04
CA THR A 32 5.13 9.48 -3.51
C THR A 32 3.67 9.86 -3.24
N GLN A 33 2.74 8.95 -3.52
CA GLN A 33 1.32 9.15 -3.26
C GLN A 33 1.01 9.23 -1.76
N SER A 34 1.65 8.39 -0.93
CA SER A 34 1.44 8.42 0.51
C SER A 34 1.93 9.74 1.13
N ARG A 35 3.04 10.27 0.64
CA ARG A 35 3.56 11.59 1.05
C ARG A 35 2.59 12.72 0.71
N ALA A 36 2.01 12.70 -0.49
CA ALA A 36 1.04 13.72 -0.90
C ALA A 36 -0.23 13.72 -0.03
N VAL A 37 -0.68 12.53 0.38
CA VAL A 37 -1.87 12.34 1.20
C VAL A 37 -1.61 12.62 2.69
N ALA A 38 -0.36 12.52 3.17
CA ALA A 38 -0.03 12.66 4.59
C ALA A 38 -0.52 13.98 5.21
N CYS A 39 -0.48 15.09 4.45
CA CYS A 39 -0.94 16.41 4.90
C CYS A 39 -2.22 16.88 4.18
N GLU A 40 -2.88 16.01 3.42
CA GLU A 40 -4.10 16.37 2.72
C GLU A 40 -5.22 16.73 3.72
N GLY A 41 -5.78 17.93 3.58
CA GLY A 41 -6.84 18.42 4.47
C GLY A 41 -6.39 19.03 5.80
N ARG A 42 -5.07 19.23 6.01
CA ARG A 42 -4.54 19.86 7.24
C ARG A 42 -3.81 21.17 6.93
N GLU A 43 -4.35 22.29 7.39
CA GLU A 43 -3.69 23.60 7.25
C GLU A 43 -2.37 23.64 8.04
N GLY A 44 -1.30 24.14 7.40
CA GLY A 44 0.03 24.25 8.02
C GLY A 44 0.79 22.93 8.19
N CYS A 45 0.26 21.80 7.70
CA CYS A 45 0.95 20.51 7.74
C CYS A 45 2.03 20.42 6.66
N THR A 46 3.26 20.12 7.05
CA THR A 46 4.38 19.84 6.14
C THR A 46 5.02 18.51 6.52
N VAL A 47 5.27 17.66 5.52
CA VAL A 47 6.00 16.40 5.74
C VAL A 47 7.49 16.70 5.91
N GLU A 48 8.01 16.32 7.07
CA GLU A 48 9.41 16.48 7.45
C GLU A 48 10.21 15.29 6.91
N GLY A 49 11.13 15.56 5.98
CA GLY A 49 12.00 14.56 5.39
C GLY A 49 11.55 14.01 4.03
N ALA A 50 12.48 13.34 3.37
CA ALA A 50 12.28 12.77 2.03
C ALA A 50 11.77 11.33 2.07
N LYS A 51 11.87 10.64 3.22
CA LYS A 51 11.53 9.23 3.39
C LYS A 51 10.62 9.01 4.60
N PRO A 52 9.73 8.00 4.55
CA PRO A 52 8.93 7.60 5.70
C PRO A 52 9.81 7.03 6.82
N VAL A 53 9.40 7.24 8.07
CA VAL A 53 10.05 6.70 9.27
C VAL A 53 9.90 5.19 9.31
N LYS A 54 8.71 4.71 8.95
CA LYS A 54 8.36 3.29 8.98
C LYS A 54 7.56 2.93 7.74
N VAL A 55 7.89 1.79 7.16
CA VAL A 55 7.14 1.20 6.06
C VAL A 55 6.78 -0.21 6.46
N ARG A 56 5.47 -0.50 6.49
CA ARG A 56 4.95 -1.86 6.63
C ARG A 56 4.30 -2.24 5.33
N THR A 57 4.79 -3.31 4.71
CA THR A 57 4.20 -3.86 3.50
C THR A 57 3.61 -5.22 3.80
N ASP A 58 2.39 -5.43 3.33
CA ASP A 58 1.64 -6.67 3.41
C ASP A 58 1.04 -7.00 2.03
N PHE A 59 0.57 -8.23 1.83
CA PHE A 59 -0.01 -8.63 0.54
C PHE A 59 -1.28 -7.83 0.18
N MET A 60 -1.97 -7.27 1.20
CA MET A 60 -3.14 -6.41 1.04
C MET A 60 -2.83 -4.92 0.88
N GLY A 61 -1.58 -4.50 1.06
CA GLY A 61 -1.19 -3.10 0.87
C GLY A 61 -0.08 -2.64 1.81
N ARG A 62 0.02 -1.32 2.00
CA ARG A 62 1.18 -0.68 2.60
C ARG A 62 0.76 0.40 3.58
N ASP A 63 1.44 0.45 4.71
CA ASP A 63 1.28 1.49 5.69
C ASP A 63 2.61 2.24 5.79
N TYR A 64 2.55 3.56 5.63
CA TYR A 64 3.68 4.48 5.70
C TYR A 64 3.52 5.38 6.91
N GLU A 65 4.58 5.56 7.67
CA GLU A 65 4.59 6.50 8.79
C GLU A 65 5.46 7.70 8.42
N TRP A 66 4.87 8.89 8.44
CA TRP A 66 5.52 10.14 8.08
C TRP A 66 5.62 11.04 9.30
N THR A 67 6.78 11.64 9.50
CA THR A 67 6.93 12.77 10.42
C THR A 67 6.38 14.01 9.73
N THR A 68 5.48 14.73 10.40
CA THR A 68 4.97 16.01 9.92
C THR A 68 5.07 17.08 11.01
N SER A 69 4.97 18.34 10.63
CA SER A 69 4.92 19.47 11.58
C SER A 69 3.79 19.37 12.61
N ALA A 70 2.73 18.61 12.32
CA ALA A 70 1.61 18.35 13.21
C ALA A 70 1.76 17.07 14.05
N GLY A 71 2.90 16.38 13.94
CA GLY A 71 3.17 15.07 14.57
C GLY A 71 3.22 13.91 13.58
N PRO A 72 3.42 12.67 14.06
CA PRO A 72 3.49 11.49 13.21
C PRO A 72 2.12 11.17 12.60
N ILE A 73 2.08 10.89 11.30
CA ILE A 73 0.87 10.51 10.54
C ILE A 73 1.11 9.17 9.86
N ALA A 74 0.15 8.25 10.03
CA ALA A 74 0.14 6.99 9.31
C ALA A 74 -0.69 7.12 8.04
N VAL A 75 -0.18 6.65 6.91
CA VAL A 75 -0.87 6.64 5.62
C VAL A 75 -0.98 5.22 5.11
N ALA A 76 -2.21 4.75 4.96
CA ALA A 76 -2.50 3.42 4.45
C ALA A 76 -2.78 3.49 2.94
N CYS A 77 -1.95 2.84 2.14
CA CYS A 77 -2.13 2.64 0.71
C CYS A 77 -2.64 1.22 0.44
N ARG A 78 -3.82 1.11 -0.17
CA ARG A 78 -4.46 -0.16 -0.52
C ARG A 78 -4.77 -0.19 -2.01
N ARG A 79 -4.80 -1.38 -2.60
CA ARG A 79 -5.29 -1.56 -3.97
C ARG A 79 -6.82 -1.37 -4.01
N ALA A 80 -7.34 -0.87 -5.13
CA ALA A 80 -8.78 -0.74 -5.33
C ALA A 80 -9.54 -2.08 -5.23
N TYR A 81 -8.88 -3.18 -5.59
CA TYR A 81 -9.36 -4.55 -5.45
C TYR A 81 -8.29 -5.39 -4.73
N LEU A 82 -8.67 -6.49 -4.09
CA LEU A 82 -7.80 -7.35 -3.23
C LEU A 82 -6.38 -7.58 -3.76
N PHE A 83 -6.20 -7.73 -5.08
CA PHE A 83 -4.89 -7.91 -5.71
C PHE A 83 -4.62 -6.99 -6.91
N GLN A 84 -5.57 -6.16 -7.34
CA GLN A 84 -5.50 -5.43 -8.61
C GLN A 84 -6.09 -4.02 -8.52
N GLY A 85 -5.83 -3.21 -9.54
CA GLY A 85 -6.32 -1.84 -9.65
C GLY A 85 -5.36 -0.77 -9.14
N ALA A 86 -5.76 0.49 -9.23
CA ALA A 86 -4.96 1.62 -8.79
C ALA A 86 -4.74 1.59 -7.27
N TRP A 87 -3.59 2.08 -6.83
CA TRP A 87 -3.33 2.34 -5.43
C TRP A 87 -4.13 3.56 -4.97
N ARG A 88 -4.76 3.43 -3.80
CA ARG A 88 -5.43 4.54 -3.11
C ARG A 88 -4.82 4.64 -1.72
N CYS A 89 -4.27 5.80 -1.43
CA CYS A 89 -3.70 6.12 -0.12
C CYS A 89 -4.70 6.98 0.66
N SER A 90 -4.80 6.72 1.96
CA SER A 90 -5.62 7.51 2.89
C SER A 90 -4.82 7.75 4.16
N ALA A 91 -4.76 9.00 4.62
CA ALA A 91 -4.21 9.34 5.91
C ALA A 91 -5.12 8.78 7.02
N ARG A 92 -4.51 8.20 8.05
CA ARG A 92 -5.15 7.80 9.30
C ARG A 92 -4.47 8.57 10.41
N GLU A 93 -5.27 9.24 11.23
CA GLU A 93 -4.75 9.90 12.41
C GLU A 93 -4.26 8.82 13.39
N GLY A 94 -2.97 8.85 13.73
CA GLY A 94 -2.38 8.03 14.78
C GLY A 94 -2.47 6.51 14.57
N ALA A 95 -1.38 5.91 14.13
CA ALA A 95 -1.02 4.61 14.68
C ALA A 95 -0.31 4.89 16.01
N GLN A 96 -1.09 5.04 17.10
CA GLN A 96 -0.56 4.86 18.45
C GLN A 96 -0.55 3.37 18.76
#